data_AF-A0AAW7BU58-F1
#
_entry.id   AF-A0AAW7BU58-F1
#
_cell.length_a   1.000
_cell.length_b   1.000
_cell.length_c   1.000
_cell.angle_alpha   90.00
_cell.angle_beta   90.00
_cell.angle_gamma   90.00
#
_symmetry.space_group_name_H-M   'P 1'
#
loop_
_entity.id
_entity.type
_entity.pdbx_description
1 polymer ?
#
loop_
_entity_poly.entity_id
_entity_poly.type
_entity_poly.pdbx_seq_one_letter_code
_entity_poly.pdbx_strand_id
1 'polypeptide(L)' 'MSQQNLRTLRSVRSTAFNNEVAAELLRELAPLIANQELNRRMRCAARQLLLDAEALEDAYQQMNERQH' A
#
# COMPACT_ATOMS: atom_id res chain seq x y z
N MET A 1 -4.58 -3.11 25.59
CA MET A 1 -3.67 -3.39 24.45
C MET A 1 -2.22 -3.42 24.92
N SER A 2 -1.41 -4.37 24.43
CA SER A 2 0.05 -4.33 24.63
C SER A 2 0.68 -3.23 23.75
N GLN A 3 1.81 -2.65 24.20
CA GLN A 3 2.55 -1.68 23.37
C GLN A 3 2.98 -2.27 22.02
N GLN A 4 3.26 -3.57 21.98
CA GLN A 4 3.61 -4.27 20.75
C GLN A 4 2.45 -4.27 19.75
N ASN A 5 1.22 -4.56 20.20
CA ASN A 5 0.05 -4.57 19.34
C ASN A 5 -0.24 -3.17 18.75
N LEU A 6 -0.03 -2.11 19.53
CA LEU A 6 -0.18 -0.72 19.06
C LEU A 6 0.86 -0.37 17.99
N ARG A 7 2.10 -0.81 18.16
CA ARG A 7 3.16 -0.61 17.17
C ARG A 7 2.85 -1.37 15.88
N THR A 8 2.39 -2.61 15.97
CA THR A 8 2.01 -3.40 14.80
C THR A 8 0.85 -2.75 14.05
N LEU A 9 -0.22 -2.33 14.73
CA LEU A 9 -1.34 -1.63 14.09
C LEU A 9 -0.91 -0.35 13.36
N ARG A 10 -0.07 0.47 14.00
CA ARG A 10 0.50 1.67 13.37
C ARG A 10 1.35 1.33 12.15
N SER A 11 2.17 0.28 12.25
CA SER A 11 3.02 -0.19 11.15
C SER A 11 2.18 -0.62 9.95
N VAL A 12 1.16 -1.46 10.16
CA VAL A 12 0.27 -1.96 9.11
C VAL A 12 -0.43 -0.78 8.42
N ARG A 13 -1.06 0.11 9.19
CA ARG A 13 -1.74 1.29 8.65
C ARG A 13 -0.81 2.21 7.87
N SER A 14 0.39 2.46 8.41
CA SER A 14 1.38 3.30 7.70
C SER A 14 1.89 2.65 6.42
N THR A 15 1.99 1.32 6.38
CA THR A 15 2.42 0.58 5.18
C THR A 15 1.34 0.62 4.11
N ALA A 16 0.07 0.45 4.48
CA ALA A 16 -1.06 0.58 3.56
C ALA A 16 -1.04 1.95 2.87
N PHE A 17 -0.98 3.03 3.67
CA PHE A 17 -0.89 4.41 3.17
C PHE A 17 0.33 4.63 2.26
N ASN A 18 1.51 4.15 2.64
CA ASN A 18 2.71 4.29 1.82
C ASN A 18 2.58 3.58 0.47
N ASN A 19 1.90 2.44 0.42
CA ASN A 19 1.63 1.74 -0.82
C ASN A 19 0.67 2.52 -1.74
N GLU A 20 -0.35 3.18 -1.19
CA GLU A 20 -1.23 4.07 -1.96
C GLU A 20 -0.45 5.22 -2.60
N VAL A 21 0.36 5.92 -1.79
CA VAL A 21 1.19 7.04 -2.25
C VAL A 21 2.18 6.59 -3.32
N ALA A 22 2.85 5.46 -3.11
CA ALA A 22 3.78 4.90 -4.10
C ALA A 22 3.06 4.52 -5.40
N ALA A 23 1.85 3.97 -5.32
CA ALA A 23 1.06 3.64 -6.50
C ALA A 23 0.63 4.90 -7.29
N GLU A 24 0.23 5.96 -6.60
CA GLU A 24 -0.12 7.25 -7.20
C GLU A 24 1.09 7.84 -7.94
N LEU A 25 2.24 7.92 -7.28
CA LEU A 25 3.49 8.41 -7.88
C LEU A 25 3.90 7.59 -9.11
N LEU A 26 3.81 6.26 -9.04
CA LEU A 26 4.12 5.41 -10.20
C LEU A 26 3.16 5.64 -11.38
N ARG A 27 1.88 5.94 -11.11
CA ARG A 27 0.89 6.27 -12.15
C ARG A 27 1.16 7.62 -12.79
N GLU A 28 1.58 8.62 -12.01
CA GLU A 28 1.96 9.94 -12.52
C GLU A 28 3.25 9.89 -13.35
N LEU A 29 4.22 9.08 -12.92
CA LEU A 29 5.51 8.95 -13.61
C LEU A 29 5.44 8.07 -14.85
N ALA A 30 4.58 7.04 -14.90
CA ALA A 30 4.55 6.10 -16.01
C ALA A 30 4.37 6.79 -17.39
N PRO A 31 3.42 7.73 -17.61
CA PRO A 31 3.25 8.44 -18.87
C PRO A 31 4.49 9.21 -19.35
N LEU A 32 5.39 9.59 -18.45
CA LEU A 32 6.61 10.34 -18.77
C LEU A 32 7.72 9.44 -19.33
N ILE A 33 7.54 8.11 -19.29
CA ILE A 33 8.54 7.14 -19.69
C ILE A 33 8.35 6.73 -21.14
N ALA A 34 9.35 7.04 -21.98
CA ALA A 34 9.37 6.66 -23.39
C ALA A 34 9.49 5.13 -23.60
N ASN A 35 10.13 4.42 -22.67
CA ASN A 35 10.27 2.97 -22.75
C ASN A 35 8.94 2.28 -22.39
N GLN A 36 8.28 1.71 -23.41
CA GLN A 36 6.96 1.08 -23.25
C GLN A 36 6.95 -0.10 -22.25
N GLU A 37 8.01 -0.90 -22.20
CA GLU A 37 8.08 -2.03 -21.26
C GLU A 37 8.27 -1.54 -19.82
N LEU A 38 9.11 -0.53 -19.60
CA LEU A 38 9.26 0.09 -18.27
C LEU A 38 7.95 0.76 -17.83
N ASN A 39 7.29 1.50 -18.71
CA ASN A 39 5.98 2.11 -18.46
C ASN A 39 4.93 1.05 -18.07
N ARG A 40 4.86 -0.07 -18.81
CA ARG A 40 3.96 -1.19 -18.49
C ARG A 40 4.28 -1.77 -17.10
N ARG A 41 5.56 -2.04 -16.81
CA ARG A 41 6.00 -2.57 -15.52
C ARG A 41 5.66 -1.63 -14.37
N MET A 42 5.80 -0.32 -14.54
CA MET A 42 5.39 0.67 -13.54
C MET A 42 3.88 0.70 -13.31
N ARG A 43 3.08 0.63 -14.37
CA ARG A 43 1.62 0.50 -14.24
C ARG A 43 1.20 -0.78 -13.52
N CYS A 44 1.90 -1.90 -13.78
CA CYS A 44 1.68 -3.16 -13.05
C CYS A 44 2.06 -3.03 -11.57
N ALA A 45 3.23 -2.45 -11.26
CA ALA A 45 3.68 -2.25 -9.88
C ALA A 45 2.71 -1.34 -9.11
N ALA A 46 2.25 -0.24 -9.70
CA ALA A 46 1.25 0.64 -9.10
C ALA A 46 -0.05 -0.10 -8.78
N ARG A 47 -0.50 -0.98 -9.68
CA ARG A 47 -1.71 -1.79 -9.45
C ARG A 47 -1.51 -2.77 -8.29
N GLN A 48 -0.36 -3.42 -8.21
CA GLN A 48 -0.06 -4.34 -7.12
C GLN A 48 0.00 -3.62 -5.77
N LEU A 49 0.64 -2.45 -5.71
CA LEU A 49 0.71 -1.66 -4.49
C LEU A 49 -0.68 -1.27 -3.96
N LEU A 50 -1.64 -0.96 -4.83
CA LEU A 50 -3.01 -0.68 -4.38
C LEU A 50 -3.72 -1.90 -3.82
N LEU A 51 -3.55 -3.07 -4.46
CA LEU A 51 -4.09 -4.32 -3.92
C LEU A 51 -3.45 -4.64 -2.55
N ASP A 52 -2.15 -4.40 -2.41
CA ASP A 52 -1.45 -4.59 -1.15
C ASP A 52 -1.92 -3.58 -0.09
N ALA A 53 -2.21 -2.33 -0.48
CA ALA A 53 -2.77 -1.32 0.42
C ALA A 53 -4.16 -1.71 0.93
N GLU A 54 -5.06 -2.12 0.03
CA GLU A 54 -6.41 -2.61 0.37
C GLU A 54 -6.32 -3.81 1.34
N ALA A 55 -5.48 -4.80 1.04
CA ALA A 55 -5.30 -5.97 1.89
C ALA A 55 -4.72 -5.62 3.28
N LEU A 56 -3.83 -4.62 3.36
CA LEU A 56 -3.27 -4.15 4.64
C LEU A 56 -4.29 -3.35 5.44
N GLU A 57 -5.16 -2.58 4.80
CA GLU A 57 -6.25 -1.87 5.47
C GLU A 57 -7.28 -2.86 6.03
N ASP A 58 -7.64 -3.90 5.27
CA ASP A 58 -8.48 -5.01 5.75
C ASP A 58 -7.85 -5.72 6.95
N ALA A 59 -6.54 -5.98 6.90
CA ALA A 59 -5.80 -6.57 8.01
C ALA A 59 -5.79 -5.64 9.24
N TYR A 60 -5.62 -4.34 9.05
CA TYR A 60 -5.70 -3.34 10.11
C TYR A 60 -7.08 -3.35 10.78
N GLN A 61 -8.15 -3.35 9.99
CA GLN A 61 -9.53 -3.40 10.50
C GLN A 61 -9.77 -4.67 11.33
N GLN A 62 -9.42 -5.85 10.80
CA GLN A 62 -9.55 -7.12 11.52
C GLN A 62 -8.74 -7.15 12.82
N MET A 63 -7.53 -6.59 12.81
CA MET A 63 -6.69 -6.51 14.00
C MET A 63 -7.25 -5.54 15.04
N ASN A 64 -7.88 -4.46 14.61
CA ASN A 64 -8.50 -3.46 15.49
C ASN A 64 -9.82 -3.98 16.08
N GLU A 65 -10.63 -4.69 15.30
CA GLU A 65 -11.88 -5.33 15.76
C GLU A 65 -11.64 -6.42 16.79
N ARG A 66 -10.61 -7.27 16.63
CA ARG A 66 -10.23 -8.30 17.61
C ARG A 66 -9.72 -7.74 18.94
N GLN A 67 -9.57 -6.42 19.04
CA GLN A 67 -9.07 -5.75 20.23
C GLN A 67 -10.15 -4.97 20.98
N HIS A 68 -11.37 -4.92 20.45
CA HIS A 68 -12.58 -4.45 21.09
C HIS A 68 -13.40 -5.62 21.65
#